data_AF-A0A7C5T761-F1
#
_entry.id   AF-A0A7C5T761-F1
#
_cell.length_a   1.000
_cell.length_b   1.000
_cell.length_c   1.000
_cell.angle_alpha   90.00
_cell.angle_beta   90.00
_cell.angle_gamma   90.00
#
_symmetry.space_group_name_H-M   'P 1'
#
loop_
_entity.id
_entity.type
_entity.pdbx_description
1 polymer ?
#
loop_
_entity_poly.entity_id
_entity_poly.type
_entity_poly.pdbx_seq_one_letter_code
_entity_poly.pdbx_strand_id
1 'polypeptide(L)'
;MDKLTPAAKLVVTYMALQHLLRGRGYVTIKELQAELQISQRRLRSVLAELRRRGLVKVYMDPAQGRLHLYALAFDNFELDVPAVRPGVYYIDLPPETKIPYDLTFRAYSIIRASDLLLYTPTFENKKRLFYLTRCVCTIRPYTPETIEEARQEAERGKVVAVIYSSQADKVKVPEDSA
;
A
#
# COMPACT_ATOMS: atom_id res chain seq x y z
N MET A 1 11.14 11.94 -1.93
CA MET A 1 11.19 11.77 -3.41
C MET A 1 12.19 12.73 -4.11
N ASP A 2 13.26 13.15 -3.44
CA ASP A 2 14.11 14.27 -3.92
C ASP A 2 15.01 13.96 -5.12
N LYS A 3 15.20 12.69 -5.47
CA LYS A 3 16.06 12.27 -6.61
C LYS A 3 15.28 11.87 -7.88
N LEU A 4 13.95 12.01 -7.92
CA LEU A 4 13.16 11.68 -9.11
C LEU A 4 13.01 12.89 -10.03
N THR A 5 13.15 12.68 -11.34
CA THR A 5 12.84 13.73 -12.33
C THR A 5 11.35 14.12 -12.26
N PRO A 6 10.96 15.34 -12.68
CA PRO A 6 9.56 15.75 -12.67
C PRO A 6 8.65 14.78 -13.44
N ALA A 7 9.11 14.26 -14.57
CA ALA A 7 8.37 13.27 -15.36
C ALA A 7 8.21 11.94 -14.61
N ALA A 8 9.24 11.49 -13.89
CA ALA A 8 9.15 10.29 -13.06
C ALA A 8 8.19 10.48 -11.88
N LYS A 9 8.21 11.64 -11.22
CA LYS A 9 7.24 12.00 -10.18
C LYS A 9 5.82 11.95 -10.73
N LEU A 10 5.58 12.56 -11.89
CA LEU A 10 4.27 12.63 -12.52
C LEU A 10 3.72 11.25 -12.93
N VAL A 11 4.55 10.39 -13.53
CA VAL A 11 4.17 8.99 -13.84
C VAL A 11 3.79 8.23 -12.58
N VAL A 12 4.62 8.33 -11.53
CA VAL A 12 4.38 7.67 -10.26
C VAL A 12 3.09 8.16 -9.60
N THR A 13 2.88 9.48 -9.52
CA THR A 13 1.67 10.10 -8.98
C THR A 13 0.43 9.68 -9.77
N TYR A 14 0.49 9.61 -11.09
CA TYR A 14 -0.62 9.15 -11.90
C TYR A 14 -0.96 7.67 -11.63
N MET A 15 0.03 6.79 -11.64
CA MET A 15 -0.17 5.36 -11.33
C MET A 15 -0.76 5.18 -9.92
N ALA A 16 -0.29 6.00 -8.99
CA ALA A 16 -0.79 6.07 -7.62
C ALA A 16 -2.27 6.47 -7.56
N LEU A 17 -2.68 7.48 -8.30
CA LEU A 17 -4.09 7.91 -8.36
C LEU A 17 -4.99 6.87 -9.05
N GLN A 18 -4.51 6.23 -10.13
CA GLN A 18 -5.26 5.16 -10.80
C GLN A 18 -5.52 3.98 -9.86
N HIS A 19 -4.55 3.68 -9.01
CA HIS A 19 -4.67 2.66 -7.98
C HIS A 19 -5.75 3.03 -6.96
N LEU A 20 -5.62 4.20 -6.34
CA LEU A 20 -6.46 4.60 -5.22
C LEU A 20 -7.91 4.89 -5.61
N LEU A 21 -8.10 5.57 -6.73
CA LEU A 21 -9.42 6.07 -7.12
C LEU A 21 -10.19 5.08 -7.99
N ARG A 22 -9.48 4.17 -8.68
CA ARG A 22 -10.09 3.26 -9.66
C ARG A 22 -9.77 1.79 -9.41
N GLY A 23 -9.03 1.45 -8.35
CA GLY A 23 -8.63 0.07 -8.05
C GLY A 23 -7.76 -0.56 -9.15
N ARG A 24 -7.16 0.26 -10.03
CA ARG A 24 -6.35 -0.26 -11.15
C ARG A 24 -4.94 -0.57 -10.66
N GLY A 25 -4.59 -1.86 -10.67
CA GLY A 25 -3.27 -2.33 -10.25
C GLY A 25 -2.14 -2.06 -11.26
N TYR A 26 -2.47 -1.72 -12.51
CA TYR A 26 -1.49 -1.51 -13.57
C TYR A 26 -1.94 -0.48 -14.61
N VAL A 27 -0.99 0.01 -15.39
CA VAL A 27 -1.19 0.91 -16.54
C VAL A 27 -0.32 0.47 -17.71
N THR A 28 -0.72 0.86 -18.92
CA THR A 28 0.06 0.67 -20.15
C THR A 28 0.80 1.95 -20.54
N ILE A 29 1.83 1.82 -21.38
CA ILE A 29 2.53 3.00 -21.90
C ILE A 29 1.64 3.89 -22.78
N LYS A 30 0.63 3.29 -23.46
CA LYS A 30 -0.32 4.04 -24.29
C LYS A 30 -1.23 4.91 -23.42
N GLU A 31 -1.74 4.37 -22.31
CA GLU A 31 -2.52 5.15 -21.35
C GLU A 31 -1.70 6.29 -20.74
N LEU A 32 -0.46 6.00 -20.30
CA LEU A 32 0.44 7.03 -19.78
C LEU A 32 0.71 8.13 -20.81
N GLN A 33 0.84 7.79 -22.09
CA GLN A 33 1.01 8.78 -23.15
C GLN A 33 -0.23 9.64 -23.32
N ALA A 34 -1.42 9.03 -23.34
CA ALA A 34 -2.68 9.73 -23.54
C ALA A 34 -2.97 10.73 -22.40
N GLU A 35 -2.71 10.31 -21.16
CA GLU A 35 -3.10 11.05 -19.95
C GLU A 35 -2.05 12.08 -19.54
N LEU A 36 -0.76 11.75 -19.68
CA LEU A 36 0.33 12.62 -19.22
C LEU A 36 0.90 13.50 -20.33
N GLN A 37 0.47 13.29 -21.58
CA GLN A 37 0.97 13.99 -22.78
C GLN A 37 2.51 13.92 -22.92
N ILE A 38 3.13 12.85 -22.42
CA ILE A 38 4.58 12.60 -22.54
C ILE A 38 4.83 11.65 -23.72
N SER A 39 5.85 11.95 -24.53
CA SER A 39 6.23 11.08 -25.65
C SER A 39 6.59 9.66 -25.20
N GLN A 40 6.23 8.65 -26.00
CA GLN A 40 6.52 7.24 -25.67
C GLN A 40 8.01 7.01 -25.39
N ARG A 41 8.91 7.64 -26.17
CA ARG A 41 10.36 7.51 -25.96
C ARG A 41 10.76 7.95 -24.54
N ARG A 42 10.24 9.08 -24.08
CA ARG A 42 10.51 9.59 -22.74
C ARG A 42 9.85 8.74 -21.66
N LEU A 43 8.63 8.27 -21.87
CA LEU A 43 7.97 7.32 -20.96
C LEU A 43 8.74 6.01 -20.81
N ARG A 44 9.27 5.43 -21.90
CA ARG A 44 10.12 4.22 -21.82
C ARG A 44 11.36 4.46 -20.96
N SER A 45 12.02 5.61 -21.14
CA SER A 45 13.19 5.97 -20.34
C SER A 45 12.84 6.15 -18.85
N VAL A 46 11.74 6.85 -18.56
CA VAL A 46 11.23 7.06 -17.18
C VAL A 46 10.84 5.73 -16.55
N LEU A 47 10.09 4.88 -17.23
CA LEU A 47 9.67 3.57 -16.72
C LEU A 47 10.87 2.64 -16.51
N ALA A 48 11.88 2.69 -17.37
CA ALA A 48 13.13 1.95 -17.18
C ALA A 48 13.91 2.45 -15.95
N GLU A 49 13.95 3.76 -15.73
CA GLU A 49 14.53 4.36 -14.52
C GLU A 49 13.78 3.93 -13.26
N LEU A 50 12.45 4.07 -13.24
CA LEU A 50 11.60 3.67 -12.13
C LEU A 50 11.73 2.17 -11.83
N ARG A 51 11.83 1.32 -12.85
CA ARG A 51 12.09 -0.11 -12.70
C ARG A 51 13.46 -0.39 -12.10
N ARG A 52 14.52 0.29 -12.56
CA ARG A 52 15.88 0.16 -11.97
C ARG A 52 15.92 0.56 -10.51
N ARG A 53 15.12 1.56 -10.12
CA ARG A 53 14.97 2.00 -8.73
C ARG A 53 13.99 1.12 -7.92
N GLY A 54 13.45 0.07 -8.53
CA GLY A 54 12.53 -0.85 -7.87
C GLY A 54 11.14 -0.29 -7.58
N LEU A 55 10.75 0.87 -8.15
CA LEU A 55 9.47 1.56 -7.92
C LEU A 55 8.34 1.09 -8.84
N VAL A 56 8.69 0.45 -9.96
CA VAL A 56 7.72 -0.08 -10.94
C VAL A 56 8.08 -1.52 -11.30
N LYS A 57 7.09 -2.40 -11.24
CA LYS A 57 7.16 -3.79 -11.75
C LYS A 57 6.56 -3.84 -13.15
N VAL A 58 7.08 -4.73 -13.99
CA VAL A 58 6.60 -4.93 -15.36
C VAL A 58 6.14 -6.37 -15.50
N TYR A 59 4.90 -6.53 -15.95
CA TYR A 59 4.30 -7.81 -16.28
C TYR A 59 4.02 -7.88 -17.78
N MET A 60 3.99 -9.09 -18.30
CA MET A 60 3.39 -9.36 -19.61
C MET A 60 2.17 -10.23 -19.33
N ASP A 61 1.03 -9.83 -19.88
CA ASP A 61 -0.19 -10.65 -19.84
C ASP A 61 -0.29 -11.45 -21.15
N PRO A 62 -0.01 -12.76 -21.16
CA PRO A 62 -0.09 -13.57 -22.38
C PRO A 62 -1.49 -13.59 -23.00
N ALA A 63 -2.55 -13.36 -22.21
CA ALA A 63 -3.94 -13.43 -22.65
C ALA A 63 -4.40 -12.13 -23.36
N GLN A 64 -3.78 -10.99 -23.05
CA GLN A 64 -4.07 -9.70 -23.70
C GLN A 64 -3.03 -9.33 -24.79
N GLY A 65 -2.18 -10.28 -25.19
CA GLY A 65 -1.08 -10.09 -26.14
C GLY A 65 0.22 -9.62 -25.46
N ARG A 66 1.29 -9.39 -26.23
CA ARG A 66 2.61 -8.97 -25.70
C ARG A 66 2.63 -7.51 -25.18
N LEU A 67 1.60 -7.08 -24.46
CA LEU A 67 1.50 -5.78 -23.85
C LEU A 67 2.24 -5.76 -22.51
N HIS A 68 3.10 -4.76 -22.33
CA HIS A 68 3.75 -4.50 -21.05
C HIS A 68 2.79 -3.75 -20.13
N LEU A 69 2.46 -4.38 -19.01
CA LEU A 69 1.69 -3.81 -17.92
C LEU A 69 2.65 -3.32 -16.83
N TYR A 70 2.56 -2.04 -16.49
CA TYR A 70 3.39 -1.40 -15.48
C TYR A 70 2.58 -1.24 -14.21
N ALA A 71 3.05 -1.82 -13.10
CA ALA A 71 2.43 -1.68 -11.78
C ALA A 71 3.38 -0.98 -10.82
N LEU A 72 2.84 -0.24 -9.85
CA LEU A 72 3.65 0.28 -8.76
C LEU A 72 4.19 -0.87 -7.91
N ALA A 73 5.48 -0.80 -7.59
CA ALA A 73 6.14 -1.70 -6.67
C ALA A 73 6.07 -1.10 -5.27
N PHE A 74 4.94 -1.31 -4.60
CA PHE A 74 4.69 -0.71 -3.28
C PHE A 74 5.77 -1.05 -2.26
N ASP A 75 6.37 -2.25 -2.37
CA ASP A 75 7.40 -2.78 -1.45
C ASP A 75 8.61 -1.84 -1.30
N ASN A 76 8.95 -1.09 -2.35
CA ASN A 76 10.09 -0.16 -2.40
C ASN A 76 9.67 1.31 -2.43
N PHE A 77 8.39 1.58 -2.21
CA PHE A 77 7.83 2.90 -2.35
C PHE A 77 8.00 3.67 -1.04
N GLU A 78 9.04 4.50 -0.97
CA GLU A 78 9.10 5.61 -0.01
C GLU A 78 8.34 6.79 -0.61
N LEU A 79 7.03 6.87 -0.33
CA LEU A 79 6.36 8.15 -0.52
C LEU A 79 7.00 9.19 0.39
N ASP A 80 7.01 10.45 -0.03
CA ASP A 80 7.02 11.60 0.91
C ASP A 80 5.69 11.65 1.69
N VAL A 81 5.24 10.52 2.24
CA VAL A 81 4.23 10.48 3.29
C VAL A 81 5.00 10.77 4.58
N PRO A 82 4.51 11.69 5.43
CA PRO A 82 5.13 11.96 6.73
C PRO A 82 5.40 10.66 7.47
N ALA A 83 6.55 10.57 8.15
CA ALA A 83 6.87 9.40 8.97
C ALA A 83 5.67 9.04 9.86
N VAL A 84 5.28 7.76 9.83
CA VAL A 84 4.19 7.25 10.67
C VAL A 84 4.64 7.40 12.12
N ARG A 85 3.91 8.19 12.89
CA ARG A 85 4.22 8.41 14.30
C ARG A 85 3.90 7.13 15.09
N PRO A 86 4.59 6.87 16.20
CA PRO A 86 4.17 5.83 17.14
C PRO A 86 2.71 6.00 17.56
N GLY A 87 2.00 4.88 17.72
CA GLY A 87 0.57 4.90 17.98
C GLY A 87 -0.14 3.63 17.54
N VAL A 88 -1.40 3.50 17.96
CA VAL A 88 -2.32 2.45 17.49
C VAL A 88 -3.17 3.02 16.36
N TYR A 89 -3.10 2.40 15.19
CA TYR A 89 -3.84 2.79 13.99
C TYR A 89 -4.90 1.76 13.66
N TYR A 90 -6.15 2.19 13.58
CA TYR A 90 -7.27 1.37 13.11
C TYR A 90 -7.42 1.57 11.61
N ILE A 91 -7.29 0.50 10.83
CA ILE A 91 -7.42 0.50 9.38
C ILE A 91 -8.67 -0.29 9.02
N ASP A 92 -9.72 0.44 8.69
CA ASP A 92 -10.98 -0.13 8.20
C ASP A 92 -10.83 -0.51 6.73
N LEU A 93 -10.98 -1.79 6.44
CA LEU A 93 -10.95 -2.37 5.11
C LEU A 93 -12.24 -3.15 4.85
N PRO A 94 -12.87 -3.00 3.68
CA PRO A 94 -13.91 -3.92 3.24
C PRO A 94 -13.42 -5.38 3.16
N PRO A 95 -14.27 -6.38 3.42
CA PRO A 95 -13.87 -7.80 3.37
C PRO A 95 -13.30 -8.22 2.01
N GLU A 96 -13.73 -7.60 0.91
CA GLU A 96 -13.34 -7.87 -0.46
C GLU A 96 -12.04 -7.20 -0.91
N THR A 97 -11.45 -6.30 -0.09
CA THR A 97 -10.22 -5.57 -0.42
C THR A 97 -9.11 -6.51 -0.90
N LYS A 98 -8.56 -6.25 -2.08
CA LYS A 98 -7.42 -6.96 -2.66
C LYS A 98 -6.14 -6.37 -2.09
N ILE A 99 -5.36 -7.15 -1.36
CA ILE A 99 -4.10 -6.68 -0.75
C ILE A 99 -2.93 -7.08 -1.66
N PRO A 100 -1.98 -6.17 -1.98
CA PRO A 100 -1.88 -4.78 -1.51
C PRO A 100 -2.67 -3.78 -2.37
N TYR A 101 -3.39 -4.23 -3.40
CA TYR A 101 -3.84 -3.38 -4.51
C TYR A 101 -4.98 -2.38 -4.25
N ASP A 102 -5.75 -2.60 -3.19
CA ASP A 102 -6.86 -1.73 -2.82
C ASP A 102 -6.51 -0.94 -1.54
N LEU A 103 -5.26 -1.03 -1.07
CA LEU A 103 -4.80 -0.27 0.09
C LEU A 103 -4.52 1.18 -0.28
N THR A 104 -4.96 2.09 0.59
CA THR A 104 -4.52 3.48 0.49
C THR A 104 -3.02 3.60 0.78
N PHE A 105 -2.35 4.64 0.26
CA PHE A 105 -0.93 4.85 0.61
C PHE A 105 -0.73 5.02 2.11
N ARG A 106 -1.65 5.67 2.80
CA ARG A 106 -1.56 5.83 4.25
C ARG A 106 -1.69 4.49 4.95
N ALA A 107 -2.67 3.65 4.57
CA ALA A 107 -2.80 2.30 5.11
C ALA A 107 -1.56 1.46 4.81
N TYR A 108 -1.08 1.49 3.56
CA TYR A 108 0.14 0.80 3.14
C TYR A 108 1.36 1.23 3.97
N SER A 109 1.57 2.54 4.14
CA SER A 109 2.67 3.10 4.93
C SER A 109 2.57 2.73 6.41
N ILE A 110 1.37 2.77 7.01
CA ILE A 110 1.15 2.34 8.39
C ILE A 110 1.49 0.86 8.54
N ILE A 111 0.94 -0.01 7.70
CA ILE A 111 1.18 -1.46 7.75
C ILE A 111 2.68 -1.76 7.59
N ARG A 112 3.36 -1.06 6.67
CA ARG A 112 4.82 -1.19 6.46
C ARG A 112 5.65 -0.67 7.63
N ALA A 113 5.16 0.34 8.35
CA ALA A 113 5.82 0.89 9.54
C ALA A 113 5.51 0.10 10.81
N SER A 114 4.48 -0.76 10.80
CA SER A 114 3.98 -1.44 11.99
C SER A 114 4.94 -2.50 12.51
N ASP A 115 5.21 -2.43 13.81
CA ASP A 115 5.94 -3.44 14.57
C ASP A 115 5.04 -4.62 14.93
N LEU A 116 3.76 -4.33 15.21
CA LEU A 116 2.71 -5.29 15.50
C LEU A 116 1.51 -5.03 14.59
N LEU A 117 1.00 -6.09 13.95
CA LEU A 117 -0.24 -6.05 13.18
C LEU A 117 -1.26 -7.00 13.81
N LEU A 118 -2.38 -6.43 14.24
CA LEU A 118 -3.55 -7.17 14.68
C LEU A 118 -4.54 -7.29 13.52
N TYR A 119 -5.14 -8.46 13.35
CA TYR A 119 -6.15 -8.69 12.33
C TYR A 119 -7.38 -9.38 12.92
N THR A 120 -8.56 -9.04 12.44
CA THR A 120 -9.83 -9.69 12.82
C THR A 120 -10.06 -10.99 12.05
N PRO A 121 -10.97 -11.88 12.50
CA PRO A 121 -11.27 -13.14 11.80
C PRO A 121 -11.60 -12.98 10.31
N THR A 122 -12.22 -11.85 9.94
CA THR A 122 -12.52 -11.48 8.54
C THR A 122 -11.28 -11.51 7.63
N PHE A 123 -10.10 -11.20 8.18
CA PHE A 123 -8.84 -11.11 7.44
C PHE A 123 -7.87 -12.28 7.70
N GLU A 124 -8.28 -13.31 8.45
CA GLU A 124 -7.43 -14.48 8.78
C GLU A 124 -6.80 -15.13 7.53
N ASN A 125 -7.61 -15.34 6.49
CA ASN A 125 -7.14 -15.93 5.23
C ASN A 125 -6.25 -15.00 4.39
N LYS A 126 -6.26 -13.70 4.70
CA LYS A 126 -5.46 -12.67 4.01
C LYS A 126 -4.19 -12.30 4.79
N LYS A 127 -3.95 -12.87 5.97
CA LYS A 127 -2.80 -12.53 6.84
C LYS A 127 -1.45 -12.56 6.11
N ARG A 128 -1.26 -13.52 5.21
CA ARG A 128 -0.03 -13.68 4.42
C ARG A 128 0.22 -12.52 3.44
N LEU A 129 -0.84 -11.87 2.95
CA LEU A 129 -0.73 -10.77 2.01
C LEU A 129 -0.23 -9.48 2.67
N PHE A 130 -0.41 -9.33 4.00
CA PHE A 130 0.19 -8.21 4.73
C PHE A 130 1.71 -8.33 4.88
N TYR A 131 2.29 -9.53 4.83
CA TYR A 131 3.75 -9.67 4.76
C TYR A 131 4.34 -9.16 3.43
N LEU A 132 3.51 -8.94 2.40
CA LEU A 132 3.96 -8.33 1.16
C LEU A 132 4.23 -6.83 1.32
N THR A 133 3.72 -6.19 2.38
CA THR A 133 3.96 -4.76 2.62
C THR A 133 5.28 -4.50 3.35
N ARG A 134 5.83 -5.49 4.09
CA ARG A 134 7.21 -5.58 4.66
C ARG A 134 7.42 -6.94 5.36
N CYS A 135 8.65 -7.22 5.82
CA CYS A 135 8.89 -8.10 6.96
C CYS A 135 8.18 -7.54 8.22
N VAL A 136 6.88 -7.80 8.36
CA VAL A 136 6.13 -7.49 9.59
C VAL A 136 6.62 -8.44 10.68
N CYS A 137 7.15 -7.89 11.77
CA CYS A 137 7.82 -8.66 12.82
C CYS A 137 6.86 -9.52 13.64
N THR A 138 5.57 -9.14 13.74
CA THR A 138 4.57 -9.90 14.49
C THR A 138 3.16 -9.63 13.96
N ILE A 139 2.48 -10.68 13.49
CA ILE A 139 1.07 -10.63 13.08
C ILE A 139 0.24 -11.55 13.99
N ARG A 140 -0.80 -11.01 14.63
CA ARG A 140 -1.62 -11.73 15.63
C ARG A 140 -3.12 -11.47 15.46
N PRO A 141 -3.99 -12.38 15.91
CA PRO A 141 -5.42 -12.12 15.92
C PRO A 141 -5.77 -10.99 16.90
N TYR A 142 -6.79 -10.22 16.56
CA TYR A 142 -7.37 -9.21 17.44
C TYR A 142 -8.16 -9.88 18.57
N THR A 143 -7.76 -9.62 19.82
CA THR A 143 -8.46 -10.00 21.05
C THR A 143 -8.39 -8.84 22.06
N PRO A 144 -9.22 -8.84 23.13
CA PRO A 144 -9.13 -7.83 24.19
C PRO A 144 -7.75 -7.76 24.85
N GLU A 145 -7.03 -8.87 24.92
CA GLU A 145 -5.69 -8.94 25.50
C GLU A 145 -4.64 -8.36 24.54
N THR A 146 -4.72 -8.69 23.25
CA THR A 146 -3.74 -8.21 22.26
C THR A 146 -3.89 -6.72 21.96
N ILE A 147 -5.10 -6.15 22.11
CA ILE A 147 -5.28 -4.70 21.97
C ILE A 147 -4.70 -3.92 23.15
N GLU A 148 -4.70 -4.49 24.36
CA GLU A 148 -4.07 -3.86 25.52
C GLU A 148 -2.55 -3.92 25.40
N GLU A 149 -2.00 -5.05 24.95
CA GLU A 149 -0.59 -5.18 24.57
C GLU A 149 -0.21 -4.15 23.49
N ALA A 150 -1.04 -4.00 22.46
CA ALA A 150 -0.83 -3.01 21.40
C ALA A 150 -0.74 -1.57 21.92
N ARG A 151 -1.56 -1.20 22.91
CA ARG A 151 -1.51 0.12 23.54
C ARG A 151 -0.19 0.33 24.30
N GLN A 152 0.23 -0.65 25.09
CA GLN A 152 1.51 -0.60 25.81
C GLN A 152 2.70 -0.50 24.85
N GLU A 153 2.66 -1.23 23.73
CA GLU A 153 3.71 -1.15 22.71
C GLU A 153 3.72 0.22 22.02
N ALA A 154 2.55 0.82 21.77
CA ALA A 154 2.46 2.18 21.23
C ALA A 154 3.04 3.23 22.19
N GLU A 155 2.77 3.11 23.50
CA GLU A 155 3.38 3.97 24.54
C GLU A 155 4.91 3.84 24.58
N ARG A 156 5.45 2.67 24.25
CA ARG A 156 6.89 2.41 24.10
C ARG A 156 7.48 2.96 22.80
N GLY A 157 6.72 3.71 22.01
CA GLY A 157 7.20 4.34 20.78
C GLY A 157 7.12 3.45 19.54
N LYS A 158 6.29 2.40 19.55
CA LYS A 158 6.07 1.53 18.39
C LYS A 158 4.85 1.93 17.57
N VAL A 159 4.81 1.46 16.33
CA VAL A 159 3.63 1.60 15.44
C VAL A 159 2.86 0.29 15.48
N VAL A 160 1.57 0.36 15.79
CA VAL A 160 0.68 -0.80 15.79
C VAL A 160 -0.46 -0.58 14.82
N ALA A 161 -0.74 -1.55 13.95
CA ALA A 161 -1.89 -1.54 13.05
C ALA A 161 -2.94 -2.56 13.49
N VAL A 162 -4.20 -2.15 13.49
CA VAL A 162 -5.37 -3.01 13.68
C VAL A 162 -6.15 -3.02 12.38
N ILE A 163 -6.14 -4.17 11.70
CA ILE A 163 -6.91 -4.38 10.48
C ILE A 163 -8.26 -4.99 10.83
N TYR A 164 -9.32 -4.30 10.46
CA TYR A 164 -10.68 -4.73 10.71
C TYR A 164 -11.60 -4.27 9.58
N SER A 165 -12.82 -4.81 9.57
CA SER A 165 -13.90 -4.33 8.73
C SER A 165 -15.04 -3.85 9.61
N SER A 166 -15.41 -2.58 9.50
CA SER A 166 -16.60 -2.04 10.19
C SER A 166 -17.90 -2.72 9.75
N GLN A 167 -17.91 -3.41 8.60
CA GLN A 167 -19.06 -4.12 8.06
C GLN A 167 -19.26 -5.51 8.68
N ALA A 168 -18.19 -6.13 9.20
CA ALA A 168 -18.20 -7.54 9.61
C ALA A 168 -17.68 -7.77 11.04
N ASP A 169 -16.84 -6.87 11.56
CA ASP A 169 -16.14 -7.08 12.82
C ASP A 169 -16.64 -6.15 13.93
N LYS A 170 -16.68 -6.67 15.16
CA LYS A 170 -16.94 -5.87 16.36
C LYS A 170 -15.61 -5.44 17.00
N VAL A 171 -15.09 -4.30 16.56
CA VAL A 171 -13.88 -3.68 17.12
C VAL A 171 -14.26 -2.40 17.89
N LYS A 172 -13.73 -2.25 19.11
CA LYS A 172 -13.89 -1.01 19.88
C LYS A 172 -12.80 -0.03 19.44
N VAL A 173 -13.17 0.95 18.61
CA VAL A 173 -12.30 2.06 18.24
C VAL A 173 -12.51 3.18 19.27
N PRO A 174 -11.45 3.69 19.94
CA PRO A 174 -11.57 4.81 20.87
C PRO A 174 -12.06 6.07 20.15
N GLU A 175 -13.02 6.79 20.74
CA GLU A 175 -13.65 7.99 20.14
C GLU A 175 -12.65 9.13 19.86
N ASP A 176 -11.50 9.15 20.54
CA ASP A 176 -10.45 10.16 20.37
C ASP A 176 -9.49 9.89 19.18
N SER A 177 -9.81 8.93 18.30
CA SER A 177 -8.90 8.49 17.22
C SER A 177 -9.17 9.14 15.85
N ALA A 178 -10.01 10.18 15.79
CA ALA A 178 -10.39 10.88 14.55
C ALA A 178 -9.42 12.01 14.17
#